data_AF-A0A536X3U6-F1
#
_entry.id   AF-A0A536X3U6-F1
#
_cell.length_a   1.000
_cell.length_b   1.000
_cell.length_c   1.000
_cell.angle_alpha   90.00
_cell.angle_beta   90.00
_cell.angle_gamma   90.00
#
_symmetry.space_group_name_H-M   'P 1'
#
loop_
_entity.id
_entity.type
_entity.pdbx_description
1 polymer ?
#
loop_
_entity_poly.entity_id
_entity_poly.type
_entity_poly.pdbx_seq_one_letter_code
_entity_poly.pdbx_strand_id
1 'polypeptide(L)'
;MKLLLKFNLVFVLIFALALAATSYVSWTLLERNAREEIAQNARLLMDTALAARTYTSSQVNPLLETQMKYTFLPQSVPAYSATEVFSDLRKKHTEYGYKEAVLNPTNPRNRAVEWEADIITQFRG
;
A
#
# COMPACT_ATOMS: atom_id res chain seq x y z
N MET A 1 -61.31 1.38 6.01
CA MET A 1 -60.09 0.66 5.62
C MET A 1 -59.49 -0.01 6.85
N LYS A 2 -59.22 -1.32 6.73
CA LYS A 2 -59.10 -2.29 7.83
C LYS A 2 -57.83 -2.06 8.66
N LEU A 3 -57.94 -2.17 9.99
CA LEU A 3 -56.89 -2.02 11.00
C LEU A 3 -55.54 -2.66 10.61
N LEU A 4 -55.60 -3.78 9.88
CA LEU A 4 -54.47 -4.50 9.28
C LEU A 4 -53.54 -3.63 8.41
N LEU A 5 -54.09 -2.70 7.62
CA LEU A 5 -53.28 -1.82 6.75
C LEU A 5 -52.40 -0.88 7.58
N LYS A 6 -52.96 -0.31 8.66
CA LYS A 6 -52.22 0.58 9.58
C LYS A 6 -51.09 -0.18 10.27
N PHE A 7 -51.38 -1.40 10.70
CA PHE A 7 -50.40 -2.26 11.39
C PHE A 7 -49.25 -2.68 10.47
N ASN A 8 -49.56 -3.07 9.23
CA ASN A 8 -48.54 -3.39 8.22
C ASN A 8 -47.69 -2.18 7.84
N LEU A 9 -48.26 -0.99 7.73
CA LEU A 9 -47.51 0.24 7.47
C LEU A 9 -46.48 0.53 8.57
N VAL A 10 -46.88 0.37 9.84
CA VAL A 10 -45.96 0.52 10.97
C VAL A 10 -44.86 -0.53 10.91
N PHE A 11 -45.20 -1.79 10.60
CA PHE A 11 -44.18 -2.84 10.44
C PHE A 11 -43.20 -2.55 9.31
N VAL A 12 -43.67 -2.11 8.14
CA VAL A 12 -42.81 -1.74 7.01
C VAL A 12 -41.89 -0.59 7.40
N LEU A 13 -42.40 0.41 8.12
CA LEU A 13 -41.60 1.55 8.55
C LEU A 13 -40.52 1.13 9.56
N ILE A 14 -40.87 0.33 10.57
CA ILE A 14 -39.89 -0.19 11.54
C ILE A 14 -38.84 -1.05 10.83
N PHE A 15 -39.27 -1.91 9.90
CA PHE A 15 -38.37 -2.77 9.14
C PHE A 15 -37.43 -1.94 8.26
N ALA A 16 -37.93 -0.91 7.58
CA ALA A 16 -37.12 0.00 6.78
C ALA A 16 -36.09 0.76 7.65
N LEU A 17 -36.48 1.22 8.84
CA LEU A 17 -35.56 1.87 9.78
C LEU A 17 -34.48 0.91 10.29
N ALA A 18 -34.86 -0.31 10.67
CA ALA A 18 -33.93 -1.33 11.13
C ALA A 18 -32.93 -1.73 10.04
N LEU A 19 -33.43 -1.90 8.80
CA LEU A 19 -32.57 -2.15 7.64
C LEU A 19 -31.63 -0.99 7.38
N ALA A 20 -32.13 0.25 7.36
CA ALA A 20 -31.30 1.43 7.11
C ALA A 20 -30.18 1.57 8.17
N ALA A 21 -30.52 1.39 9.45
CA ALA A 21 -29.54 1.43 10.54
C ALA A 21 -28.50 0.32 10.39
N THR A 22 -28.94 -0.91 10.10
CA THR A 22 -28.04 -2.05 9.93
C THR A 22 -27.12 -1.85 8.72
N SER A 23 -27.66 -1.46 7.57
CA SER A 23 -26.89 -1.17 6.37
C SER A 23 -25.85 -0.08 6.61
N TYR A 24 -26.20 0.98 7.33
CA TYR A 24 -25.25 2.05 7.66
C TYR A 24 -24.11 1.55 8.55
N VAL A 25 -24.42 0.81 9.62
CA VAL A 25 -23.39 0.24 10.51
C VAL A 25 -22.52 -0.76 9.76
N SER A 26 -23.11 -1.66 8.99
CA SER A 26 -22.37 -2.65 8.19
C SER A 26 -21.45 -1.99 7.18
N TRP A 27 -21.91 -0.95 6.48
CA TRP A 27 -21.10 -0.25 5.48
C TRP A 27 -19.90 0.44 6.12
N THR A 28 -20.11 1.18 7.21
CA THR A 28 -19.02 1.88 7.91
C THR A 28 -18.01 0.92 8.52
N LEU A 29 -18.46 -0.21 9.08
CA LEU A 29 -17.56 -1.25 9.61
C LEU A 29 -16.74 -1.89 8.48
N LEU A 30 -17.38 -2.25 7.37
CA LEU A 30 -16.72 -2.91 6.25
C LEU A 30 -15.68 -2.00 5.59
N GLU A 31 -16.02 -0.72 5.40
CA GLU A 31 -15.09 0.27 4.85
C GLU A 31 -13.87 0.47 5.75
N ARG A 32 -14.07 0.56 7.08
CA ARG A 32 -12.97 0.69 8.03
C ARG A 32 -12.06 -0.54 8.01
N ASN A 33 -12.65 -1.73 8.08
CA ASN A 33 -11.89 -2.98 8.04
C ASN A 33 -11.09 -3.11 6.73
N ALA A 34 -11.70 -2.79 5.58
CA ALA A 34 -11.01 -2.82 4.30
C ALA A 34 -9.84 -1.83 4.24
N ARG A 35 -10.01 -0.61 4.76
CA ARG A 35 -8.92 0.38 4.84
C ARG A 35 -7.79 -0.09 5.75
N GLU A 36 -8.12 -0.67 6.91
CA GLU A 36 -7.13 -1.20 7.85
C GLU A 36 -6.36 -2.39 7.27
N GLU A 37 -7.05 -3.33 6.63
CA GLU A 37 -6.44 -4.49 5.99
C GLU A 37 -5.48 -4.06 4.86
N ILE A 38 -5.91 -3.15 3.99
CA ILE A 38 -5.05 -2.59 2.93
C ILE A 38 -3.83 -1.89 3.54
N ALA A 39 -4.01 -1.09 4.59
CA ALA A 39 -2.90 -0.40 5.25
C ALA A 39 -1.93 -1.38 5.91
N GLN A 40 -2.41 -2.45 6.53
CA GLN A 40 -1.56 -3.50 7.12
C GLN A 40 -0.77 -4.24 6.04
N ASN A 41 -1.42 -4.65 4.95
CA ASN A 41 -0.76 -5.30 3.82
C ASN A 41 0.30 -4.37 3.20
N ALA A 42 -0.02 -3.09 3.00
CA ALA A 42 0.93 -2.10 2.48
C ALA A 42 2.13 -1.90 3.41
N ARG A 43 1.94 -1.89 4.74
CA ARG A 43 3.06 -1.84 5.70
C ARG A 43 3.94 -3.07 5.62
N LEU A 44 3.36 -4.27 5.59
CA LEU A 44 4.13 -5.51 5.46
C LEU A 44 4.98 -5.51 4.19
N LEU A 45 4.41 -5.07 3.07
CA LEU A 45 5.11 -4.93 1.79
C LEU A 45 6.22 -3.88 1.84
N MET A 46 6.01 -2.76 2.54
CA MET A 46 7.04 -1.76 2.74
C MET A 46 8.18 -2.31 3.62
N ASP A 47 7.85 -3.01 4.69
CA ASP A 47 8.82 -3.62 5.61
C ASP A 47 9.65 -4.70 4.90
N THR A 48 9.06 -5.50 4.01
CA THR A 48 9.82 -6.47 3.22
C THR A 48 10.80 -5.79 2.27
N ALA A 49 10.39 -4.70 1.61
CA ALA A 49 11.29 -3.90 0.78
C ALA A 49 12.43 -3.28 1.62
N LEU A 50 12.14 -2.71 2.78
CA LEU A 50 13.14 -2.17 3.70
C LEU A 50 14.08 -3.25 4.25
N ALA A 51 13.59 -4.45 4.53
CA ALA A 51 14.40 -5.58 4.94
C ALA A 51 15.37 -6.00 3.82
N ALA A 52 14.91 -6.06 2.56
CA ALA A 52 15.77 -6.33 1.42
C ALA A 52 16.87 -5.27 1.24
N ARG A 53 16.53 -3.98 1.44
CA ARG A 53 17.52 -2.88 1.44
C ARG A 53 18.55 -3.06 2.54
N THR A 54 18.09 -3.29 3.76
CA THR A 54 18.96 -3.42 4.94
C THR A 54 19.89 -4.62 4.79
N TYR A 55 19.37 -5.77 4.37
CA TYR A 55 20.16 -6.96 4.06
C TYR A 55 21.22 -6.66 2.99
N THR A 56 20.82 -6.01 1.90
CA THR A 56 21.75 -5.65 0.82
C THR A 56 22.87 -4.74 1.33
N SER A 57 22.54 -3.71 2.10
CA SER A 57 23.53 -2.75 2.60
C SER A 57 24.45 -3.34 3.66
N SER A 58 23.93 -4.18 4.56
CA SER A 58 24.67 -4.67 5.72
C SER A 58 25.44 -5.96 5.47
N GLN A 59 24.95 -6.80 4.56
CA GLN A 59 25.50 -8.14 4.33
C GLN A 59 26.06 -8.29 2.90
N VAL A 60 25.33 -7.83 1.88
CA VAL A 60 25.73 -8.08 0.48
C VAL A 60 26.80 -7.10 0.00
N ASN A 61 26.59 -5.80 0.24
CA ASN A 61 27.48 -4.75 -0.24
C ASN A 61 28.94 -4.93 0.22
N PRO A 62 29.23 -5.20 1.52
CA PRO A 62 30.60 -5.40 1.99
C PRO A 62 31.34 -6.55 1.27
N LEU A 63 30.61 -7.60 0.88
CA LEU A 63 31.18 -8.76 0.18
C LEU A 63 31.54 -8.45 -1.28
N LEU A 64 30.98 -7.37 -1.85
CA LEU A 64 31.17 -6.98 -3.24
C LEU A 64 32.11 -5.78 -3.40
N GLU A 65 32.61 -5.18 -2.32
CA GLU A 65 33.43 -3.95 -2.35
C GLU A 65 34.66 -4.08 -3.26
N THR A 66 35.32 -5.24 -3.26
CA THR A 66 36.52 -5.44 -4.07
C THR A 66 36.19 -5.51 -5.56
N GLN A 67 35.15 -6.26 -5.93
CA GLN A 67 34.70 -6.39 -7.32
C GLN A 67 34.17 -5.05 -7.85
N MET A 68 33.48 -4.28 -7.01
CA MET A 68 32.95 -2.95 -7.34
C MET A 68 34.02 -1.93 -7.75
N LYS A 69 35.29 -2.12 -7.38
CA LYS A 69 36.40 -1.27 -7.85
C LYS A 69 36.69 -1.44 -9.34
N TYR A 70 36.36 -2.61 -9.90
CA TYR A 70 36.67 -2.97 -11.29
C TYR A 70 35.42 -3.00 -12.17
N THR A 71 34.25 -3.34 -11.59
CA THR A 71 32.99 -3.43 -12.33
C THR A 71 31.82 -3.11 -11.42
N PHE A 72 30.97 -2.18 -11.85
CA PHE A 72 29.76 -1.86 -11.12
C PHE A 72 28.76 -3.02 -11.16
N LEU A 73 28.28 -3.43 -9.98
CA LEU A 73 27.28 -4.48 -9.80
C LEU A 73 26.00 -3.85 -9.21
N PRO A 74 24.89 -3.77 -9.95
CA PRO A 74 23.64 -3.17 -9.44
C PRO A 74 23.12 -3.83 -8.15
N GLN A 75 23.40 -5.11 -7.94
CA GLN A 75 22.97 -5.90 -6.79
C GLN A 75 23.55 -5.41 -5.45
N SER A 76 24.63 -4.61 -5.47
CA SER A 76 25.15 -3.97 -4.26
C SER A 76 24.37 -2.72 -3.85
N VAL A 77 23.52 -2.18 -4.73
CA VAL A 77 22.71 -0.99 -4.49
C VAL A 77 21.40 -1.40 -3.79
N PRO A 78 21.17 -0.98 -2.53
CA PRO A 78 19.99 -1.41 -1.77
C PRO A 78 18.65 -1.16 -2.48
N ALA A 79 18.51 0.01 -3.10
CA ALA A 79 17.30 0.40 -3.82
C ALA A 79 17.04 -0.48 -5.06
N TYR A 80 18.10 -0.93 -5.74
CA TYR A 80 17.98 -1.86 -6.87
C TYR A 80 17.46 -3.20 -6.38
N SER A 81 18.10 -3.79 -5.36
CA SER A 81 17.71 -5.10 -4.82
C SER A 81 16.27 -5.10 -4.31
N ALA A 82 15.84 -4.06 -3.59
CA ALA A 82 14.46 -3.96 -3.13
C ALA A 82 13.45 -3.86 -4.28
N THR A 83 13.78 -3.08 -5.32
CA THR A 83 12.93 -2.95 -6.52
C THR A 83 12.82 -4.27 -7.28
N GLU A 84 13.92 -5.01 -7.44
CA GLU A 84 13.92 -6.29 -8.15
C GLU A 84 13.18 -7.38 -7.37
N VAL A 85 13.42 -7.48 -6.05
CA VAL A 85 12.67 -8.40 -5.17
C VAL A 85 11.18 -8.11 -5.23
N PHE A 86 10.79 -6.83 -5.17
CA PHE A 86 9.39 -6.45 -5.29
C PHE A 86 8.84 -6.71 -6.70
N SER A 87 9.63 -6.49 -7.75
CA SER A 87 9.24 -6.79 -9.13
C SER A 87 8.90 -8.27 -9.31
N ASP A 88 9.66 -9.16 -8.67
CA ASP A 88 9.37 -10.59 -8.63
C ASP A 88 8.09 -10.91 -7.83
N LEU A 89 7.87 -10.25 -6.69
CA LEU A 89 6.63 -10.38 -5.91
C LEU A 89 5.41 -9.96 -6.74
N ARG A 90 5.51 -8.86 -7.48
CA ARG A 90 4.43 -8.30 -8.30
C ARG A 90 3.98 -9.24 -9.42
N LYS A 91 4.80 -10.21 -9.84
CA LYS A 91 4.39 -11.24 -10.82
C LYS A 91 3.20 -12.06 -10.32
N LYS A 92 3.08 -12.25 -9.00
CA LYS A 92 1.96 -12.96 -8.36
C LYS A 92 0.94 -12.02 -7.73
N HIS A 93 1.34 -10.79 -7.42
CA HIS A 93 0.50 -9.79 -6.76
C HIS A 93 0.50 -8.47 -7.55
N THR A 94 -0.21 -8.48 -8.68
CA THR A 94 -0.24 -7.36 -9.65
C THR A 94 -0.92 -6.10 -9.13
N GLU A 95 -1.72 -6.24 -8.08
CA GLU A 95 -2.44 -5.16 -7.40
C GLU A 95 -1.53 -4.25 -6.56
N TYR A 96 -0.30 -4.68 -6.26
CA TYR A 96 0.64 -3.89 -5.48
C TYR A 96 1.78 -3.30 -6.32
N GLY A 97 2.21 -2.10 -5.92
CA GLY A 97 3.33 -1.40 -6.52
C GLY A 97 4.30 -0.91 -5.45
N TYR A 98 5.58 -0.96 -5.75
CA TYR A 98 6.65 -0.34 -4.97
C TYR A 98 7.45 0.59 -5.87
N LYS A 99 7.70 1.79 -5.37
CA LYS A 99 8.51 2.79 -6.05
C LYS A 99 9.18 3.66 -5.00
N GLU A 100 10.49 3.84 -5.15
CA GLU A 100 11.24 4.81 -4.36
C GLU A 100 11.12 6.19 -5.02
N ALA A 101 9.95 6.83 -4.88
CA ALA A 101 9.70 8.12 -5.50
C ALA A 101 10.54 9.23 -4.86
N VAL A 102 11.32 9.94 -5.68
CA VAL A 102 12.18 11.05 -5.26
C VAL A 102 12.09 12.19 -6.27
N LEU A 103 12.20 13.44 -5.81
CA LEU A 103 12.12 14.64 -6.66
C LEU A 103 13.28 14.73 -7.68
N ASN A 104 14.50 14.36 -7.26
CA ASN A 104 15.69 14.36 -8.13
C ASN A 104 16.49 13.05 -7.99
N PRO A 105 16.03 11.96 -8.64
CA PRO A 105 16.68 10.66 -8.53
C PRO A 105 17.78 10.47 -9.59
N THR A 106 18.76 9.62 -9.27
CA THR A 106 19.75 9.13 -10.24
C THR A 106 19.11 8.23 -11.31
N ASN A 107 18.08 7.45 -10.94
CA ASN A 107 17.33 6.60 -11.86
C ASN A 107 16.02 7.30 -12.27
N PRO A 108 15.79 7.57 -13.58
CA PRO A 108 14.56 8.21 -14.05
C PRO A 108 13.27 7.49 -13.65
N ARG A 109 13.31 6.16 -13.46
CA ARG A 109 12.16 5.36 -13.02
C ARG A 109 11.64 5.75 -11.64
N ASN A 110 12.50 6.37 -10.82
CA ASN A 110 12.20 6.81 -9.47
C ASN A 110 11.72 8.26 -9.40
N ARG A 111 11.59 8.95 -10.55
CA ARG A 111 11.16 10.35 -10.55
C ARG A 111 9.72 10.42 -10.06
N ALA A 112 9.51 11.24 -9.02
CA ALA A 112 8.19 11.50 -8.50
C ALA A 112 7.29 12.09 -9.61
N VAL A 113 6.08 11.56 -9.75
CA VAL A 113 5.03 12.24 -10.54
C VAL A 113 4.42 13.37 -9.72
N GLU A 114 3.58 14.20 -10.33
CA GLU A 114 3.04 15.42 -9.72
C GLU A 114 2.47 15.20 -8.31
N TRP A 115 1.53 14.26 -8.15
CA TRP A 115 0.93 13.99 -6.84
C TRP A 115 1.91 13.36 -5.83
N GLU A 116 2.90 12.56 -6.28
CA GLU A 116 3.95 12.02 -5.40
C GLU A 116 4.85 13.16 -4.90
N ALA A 117 5.14 14.13 -5.77
CA ALA A 117 5.94 15.29 -5.44
C ALA A 117 5.24 16.18 -4.39
N ASP A 118 3.92 16.33 -4.48
CA ASP A 118 3.12 17.04 -3.48
C ASP A 118 3.24 16.39 -2.10
N ILE A 119 3.14 15.06 -2.02
CA ILE A 119 3.30 14.32 -0.77
C ILE A 119 4.72 14.47 -0.23
N ILE A 120 5.75 14.28 -1.07
CA ILE A 120 7.15 14.42 -0.65
C ILE A 120 7.43 15.83 -0.10
N THR A 121 6.84 16.84 -0.71
CA THR A 121 7.01 18.24 -0.30
C THR A 121 6.38 18.51 1.07
N GLN A 122 5.26 17.86 1.40
CA GLN A 122 4.65 17.96 2.74
C GLN A 122 5.57 17.44 3.86
N PHE A 123 6.40 16.44 3.57
CA PHE A 123 7.36 15.89 4.54
C PHE A 123 8.69 16.66 4.64
N ARG A 124 8.89 17.71 3.83
CA ARG A 124 10.11 18.55 3.87
C ARG A 124 10.02 19.73 4.85
N GLY A 125 8.85 19.93 5.48
CA GLY A 125 8.60 20.98 6.48
C GLY A 125 9.18 20.67 7.85
#